data_AF-A0A7D8EUU2-F1
#
_entry.id   AF-A0A7D8EUU2-F1
#
_cell.length_a   1.000
_cell.length_b   1.000
_cell.length_c   1.000
_cell.angle_alpha   90.00
_cell.angle_beta   90.00
_cell.angle_gamma   90.00
#
_symmetry.space_group_name_H-M   'P 1'
#
loop_
_entity.id
_entity.type
_entity.pdbx_description
1 polymer ?
#
loop_
_entity_poly.entity_id
_entity_poly.type
_entity_poly.pdbx_seq_one_letter_code
_entity_poly.pdbx_strand_id
1 'polypeptide(L)'
;MKNKNIFDKLIERFQNDRSLSDKDKATVFKNLTSLKDTKVNILITGATGSGKSSTINALFDFDKAKVGTGVDPETMSISKYELDNIVLFDSPGLGDGKDADLRHAKNIIEKLLEKK
;
A
#
# COMPACT_ATOMS: atom_id res chain seq x y z
N MET A 1 -8.47 -2.29 23.80
CA MET A 1 -9.41 -2.90 22.82
C MET A 1 -8.70 -2.99 21.48
N LYS A 2 -8.66 -4.15 20.80
CA LYS A 2 -8.11 -4.24 19.44
C LYS A 2 -8.97 -3.36 18.53
N ASN A 3 -8.38 -2.35 17.89
CA ASN A 3 -9.06 -1.55 16.87
C ASN A 3 -9.38 -2.48 15.69
N LYS A 4 -10.61 -2.98 15.62
CA LYS A 4 -11.10 -3.87 14.55
C LYS A 4 -10.97 -3.17 13.21
N ASN A 5 -10.23 -3.78 12.28
CA ASN A 5 -10.04 -3.22 10.95
C ASN A 5 -11.33 -3.40 10.12
N ILE A 6 -11.36 -2.80 8.92
CA ILE A 6 -12.56 -2.84 8.06
C ILE A 6 -12.93 -4.27 7.67
N PHE A 7 -11.95 -5.17 7.51
CA PHE A 7 -12.17 -6.58 7.22
C PHE A 7 -12.84 -7.32 8.37
N ASP A 8 -12.41 -7.07 9.61
CA ASP A 8 -13.00 -7.70 10.80
C ASP A 8 -14.48 -7.31 10.95
N LYS A 9 -14.81 -6.04 10.72
CA LYS A 9 -16.21 -5.55 10.72
C LYS A 9 -17.05 -6.20 9.61
N LEU A 10 -16.45 -6.37 8.43
CA LEU A 10 -17.12 -6.98 7.29
C LEU A 10 -17.39 -8.48 7.54
N ILE A 11 -16.41 -9.20 8.10
CA ILE A 11 -16.55 -10.61 8.49
C ILE A 11 -17.67 -10.77 9.53
N GLU A 12 -17.70 -9.94 10.57
CA GLU A 12 -18.77 -9.99 11.58
C GLU A 12 -20.15 -9.73 10.98
N ARG A 13 -20.26 -8.83 10.00
CA ARG A 13 -21.53 -8.57 9.32
C ARG A 13 -22.04 -9.79 8.55
N PHE A 14 -21.17 -10.45 7.79
CA PHE A 14 -21.54 -11.64 7.02
C PHE A 14 -21.84 -12.86 7.89
N GLN A 15 -21.11 -13.05 8.99
CA GLN A 15 -21.37 -14.14 9.93
C GLN A 15 -22.77 -14.03 10.55
N ASN A 16 -23.16 -12.81 10.94
CA ASN A 16 -24.44 -12.53 11.59
C ASN A 16 -25.63 -12.41 10.62
N ASP A 17 -25.40 -12.40 9.31
CA ASP A 17 -26.47 -12.35 8.31
C ASP A 17 -27.22 -13.69 8.25
N ARG A 18 -28.52 -13.67 8.56
CA ARG A 18 -29.38 -14.87 8.56
C ARG A 18 -29.95 -15.20 7.19
N SER A 19 -29.82 -14.31 6.21
CA SER A 19 -30.30 -14.52 4.83
C SER A 19 -29.33 -15.35 3.98
N LEU A 20 -28.07 -15.47 4.41
CA LEU A 20 -27.04 -16.23 3.71
C LEU A 20 -26.96 -17.67 4.22
N SER A 21 -26.81 -18.61 3.29
CA SER A 21 -26.55 -20.01 3.63
C SER A 21 -25.14 -20.18 4.21
N ASP A 22 -24.91 -21.25 4.98
CA ASP A 22 -23.57 -21.55 5.52
C ASP A 22 -22.53 -21.74 4.41
N LYS A 23 -22.96 -22.26 3.25
CA LYS A 23 -22.11 -22.41 2.06
C LYS A 23 -21.68 -21.05 1.48
N ASP A 24 -22.60 -20.09 1.41
CA ASP A 24 -22.30 -18.74 0.92
C ASP A 24 -21.38 -18.01 1.89
N LYS A 25 -21.63 -18.14 3.20
CA LYS A 25 -20.75 -17.60 4.25
C LYS A 25 -19.34 -18.15 4.15
N ALA A 26 -19.19 -19.46 3.97
CA ALA A 26 -17.88 -20.08 3.80
C ALA A 26 -17.14 -19.55 2.55
N THR A 27 -17.87 -19.35 1.44
CA THR A 27 -17.32 -18.81 0.20
C THR A 27 -16.86 -17.36 0.36
N VAL A 28 -17.70 -16.50 0.96
CA VAL A 28 -17.37 -15.11 1.25
C VAL A 28 -16.16 -15.03 2.19
N PHE A 29 -16.14 -15.82 3.25
CA PHE A 29 -15.03 -15.84 4.20
C PHE A 29 -13.71 -16.26 3.54
N LYS A 30 -13.74 -17.30 2.68
CA LYS A 30 -12.57 -17.71 1.90
C LYS A 30 -12.05 -16.55 1.03
N ASN A 31 -12.94 -15.90 0.28
CA ASN A 31 -12.56 -14.79 -0.60
C ASN A 31 -12.02 -13.59 0.18
N LEU A 32 -12.63 -13.23 1.32
CA LEU A 32 -12.16 -12.16 2.19
C LEU A 32 -10.79 -12.45 2.79
N THR A 33 -10.55 -13.71 3.18
CA THR A 33 -9.23 -14.14 3.66
C THR A 33 -8.19 -13.99 2.56
N SER A 34 -8.48 -14.49 1.35
CA SER A 34 -7.60 -14.31 0.20
C SER A 34 -7.33 -12.83 -0.12
N LEU A 35 -8.35 -11.96 -0.03
CA LEU A 35 -8.17 -10.52 -0.23
C LEU A 35 -7.27 -9.89 0.84
N LYS A 36 -7.44 -10.28 2.11
CA LYS A 36 -6.61 -9.81 3.23
C LYS A 36 -5.15 -10.25 3.09
N ASP A 37 -4.90 -11.44 2.54
CA ASP A 37 -3.56 -11.98 2.37
C ASP A 37 -2.89 -11.53 1.04
N THR A 38 -3.67 -11.00 0.09
CA THR A 38 -3.15 -10.52 -1.18
C THR A 38 -2.40 -9.21 -0.98
N LYS A 39 -1.07 -9.24 -1.14
CA LYS A 39 -0.24 -8.02 -1.12
C LYS A 39 -0.51 -7.17 -2.36
N VAL A 40 -0.94 -5.93 -2.14
CA VAL A 40 -1.14 -4.91 -3.18
C VAL A 40 0.04 -3.95 -3.16
N ASN A 41 0.70 -3.76 -4.31
CA ASN A 41 1.83 -2.84 -4.46
C ASN A 41 1.37 -1.66 -5.32
N ILE A 42 1.47 -0.44 -4.81
CA ILE A 42 1.03 0.79 -5.48
C ILE A 42 2.23 1.72 -5.59
N LEU A 43 2.58 2.12 -6.80
CA LEU A 43 3.58 3.15 -7.06
C LEU A 43 2.88 4.48 -7.30
N ILE A 44 3.28 5.51 -6.56
CA ILE A 44 2.78 6.87 -6.73
C ILE A 44 3.84 7.66 -7.47
N THR A 45 3.45 8.19 -8.64
CA THR A 45 4.32 8.94 -9.55
C THR A 45 3.68 10.28 -9.92
N GLY A 46 4.47 11.21 -10.47
CA GLY A 46 4.05 12.58 -10.77
C GLY A 46 5.18 13.57 -10.60
N ALA A 47 4.96 14.84 -10.93
CA ALA A 47 6.03 15.84 -10.94
C ALA A 47 6.64 16.13 -9.57
N THR A 48 7.90 16.57 -9.53
CA THR A 48 8.49 17.08 -8.28
C THR A 48 7.68 18.27 -7.78
N GLY A 49 7.44 18.32 -6.47
CA GLY A 49 6.57 19.34 -5.85
C GLY A 49 5.06 19.09 -6.01
N SER A 50 4.60 18.02 -6.67
CA SER A 50 3.17 17.73 -6.84
C SER A 50 2.46 17.19 -5.57
N GLY A 51 3.15 17.13 -4.43
CA GLY A 51 2.57 16.68 -3.17
C GLY A 51 2.46 15.16 -2.96
N LYS A 52 3.21 14.32 -3.70
CA LYS A 52 3.18 12.85 -3.57
C LYS A 52 3.52 12.38 -2.14
N SER A 53 4.71 12.73 -1.66
CA SER A 53 5.19 12.35 -0.32
C SER A 53 4.26 12.88 0.78
N SER A 54 3.75 14.11 0.63
CA SER A 54 2.78 14.69 1.56
C SER A 54 1.45 13.95 1.57
N THR A 55 0.96 13.52 0.40
CA THR A 55 -0.28 12.74 0.27
C THR A 55 -0.11 11.35 0.88
N ILE A 56 1.03 10.70 0.64
CA ILE A 56 1.41 9.44 1.26
C ILE A 56 1.39 9.60 2.77
N ASN A 57 2.15 10.56 3.32
CA ASN A 57 2.19 10.79 4.76
C ASN A 57 0.81 11.07 5.36
N ALA A 58 -0.04 11.86 4.69
CA ALA A 58 -1.41 12.09 5.13
C ALA A 58 -2.30 10.83 5.08
N LEU A 59 -2.10 9.95 4.10
CA LEU A 59 -2.76 8.63 4.05
C LEU A 59 -2.25 7.69 5.15
N PHE A 60 -0.98 7.82 5.55
CA PHE A 60 -0.34 7.01 6.58
C PHE A 60 -0.56 7.50 8.01
N ASP A 61 -1.03 8.74 8.21
CA ASP A 61 -1.38 9.32 9.52
C ASP A 61 -2.64 8.69 10.17
N PHE A 62 -3.15 7.59 9.60
CA PHE A 62 -4.05 6.65 10.28
C PHE A 62 -3.26 5.71 11.21
N ASP A 63 -2.71 6.22 12.31
CA ASP A 63 -2.48 5.58 13.64
C ASP A 63 -1.83 4.17 13.73
N LYS A 64 -1.39 3.53 12.63
CA LYS A 64 -1.09 2.09 12.61
C LYS A 64 0.06 1.64 11.71
N ALA A 65 0.71 2.53 10.97
CA ALA A 65 1.85 2.12 10.16
C ALA A 65 3.05 1.87 11.08
N LYS A 66 3.47 0.61 11.21
CA LYS A 66 4.80 0.27 11.76
C LYS A 66 5.84 0.78 10.77
N VAL A 67 6.24 2.03 10.95
CA VAL A 67 7.38 2.62 10.26
C VAL A 67 8.58 1.74 10.57
N GLY A 68 9.14 1.09 9.56
CA GLY A 68 10.48 0.54 9.65
C GLY A 68 11.39 1.71 10.00
N THR A 69 11.95 1.69 11.21
CA THR A 69 12.82 2.74 11.74
C THR A 69 14.07 2.84 10.89
N GLY A 70 14.02 3.70 9.88
CA GLY A 70 15.10 4.03 8.96
C GLY A 70 14.79 5.40 8.40
N VAL A 71 14.89 6.41 9.26
CA VAL A 71 14.95 7.82 8.84
C VAL A 71 16.31 8.02 8.18
N ASP A 72 16.40 7.77 6.87
CA ASP A 72 17.47 8.36 6.06
C ASP A 72 16.84 9.40 5.11
N PRO A 73 16.98 10.69 5.45
CA PRO A 73 16.47 11.79 4.65
C PRO A 73 17.47 12.05 3.52
N GLU A 74 17.22 11.52 2.32
CA GLU A 74 17.65 12.09 1.04
C GLU A 74 17.13 11.23 -0.13
N THR A 75 16.12 11.75 -0.83
CA THR A 75 15.33 11.01 -1.82
C THR A 75 16.08 10.87 -3.15
N MET A 76 16.99 9.90 -3.24
CA MET A 76 17.55 9.40 -4.51
C MET A 76 17.05 8.00 -4.88
N SER A 77 16.27 7.35 -4.01
CA SER A 77 15.72 6.01 -4.17
C SER A 77 14.21 5.94 -3.85
N ILE A 78 13.49 5.02 -4.51
CA ILE A 78 12.04 4.78 -4.29
C ILE A 78 11.81 4.40 -2.82
N SER A 79 11.03 5.19 -2.08
CA SER A 79 10.72 4.92 -0.68
C SER A 79 9.54 3.95 -0.56
N LYS A 80 9.59 3.03 0.41
CA LYS A 80 8.58 1.97 0.59
C LYS A 80 7.88 2.12 1.93
N TYR A 81 6.56 2.10 1.92
CA TYR A 81 5.70 2.19 3.09
C TYR A 81 4.74 1.00 3.12
N GLU A 82 4.62 0.31 4.25
CA GLU A 82 3.75 -0.87 4.40
C GLU A 82 2.59 -0.62 5.37
N LEU A 83 1.37 -0.94 4.95
CA LEU A 83 0.14 -0.89 5.75
C LEU A 83 -0.71 -2.14 5.50
N ASP A 84 -0.79 -3.02 6.50
CA ASP A 84 -1.45 -4.33 6.38
C ASP A 84 -0.97 -5.10 5.13
N ASN A 85 -1.85 -5.27 4.12
CA ASN A 85 -1.52 -5.93 2.86
C ASN A 85 -1.21 -4.94 1.72
N ILE A 86 -1.14 -3.64 1.98
CA ILE A 86 -0.83 -2.61 1.01
C ILE A 86 0.63 -2.16 1.19
N VAL A 87 1.35 -2.04 0.08
CA VAL A 87 2.68 -1.46 0.00
C VAL A 87 2.61 -0.25 -0.93
N LEU A 88 2.87 0.93 -0.38
CA LEU A 88 2.97 2.16 -1.16
C LEU A 88 4.45 2.45 -1.46
N PHE A 89 4.73 2.77 -2.71
CA PHE A 89 6.05 3.20 -3.18
C PHE A 89 5.97 4.67 -3.58
N ASP A 90 6.77 5.53 -2.94
CA ASP A 90 6.94 6.92 -3.33
C ASP A 90 8.08 7.02 -4.33
N SER A 91 7.77 7.41 -5.57
CA SER A 91 8.78 7.62 -6.59
C SER A 91 9.33 9.06 -6.50
N PRO A 92 10.62 9.27 -6.85
CA PRO A 92 11.10 10.59 -7.18
C PRO A 92 10.19 11.24 -8.25
N GLY A 93 10.12 12.58 -8.26
CA GLY A 93 9.26 13.26 -9.19
C GLY A 93 9.81 13.23 -10.62
N LEU A 94 8.89 13.22 -11.59
CA LEU A 94 9.23 13.33 -13.01
C LEU A 94 9.28 14.82 -13.41
N GLY A 95 10.23 15.22 -14.24
CA GLY A 95 10.35 16.59 -14.74
C GLY A 95 11.45 17.44 -14.10
N ASP A 96 12.40 16.83 -13.38
CA ASP A 96 13.60 17.51 -12.87
C ASP A 96 14.73 17.62 -13.93
N GLY A 97 14.39 17.33 -15.19
CA GLY A 97 15.29 17.36 -16.34
C GLY A 97 15.54 15.96 -16.93
N LYS A 98 15.93 15.93 -18.21
CA LYS A 98 16.05 14.70 -19.01
C LYS A 98 16.91 13.62 -18.33
N ASP A 99 18.02 14.00 -17.71
CA ASP A 99 18.92 13.05 -17.06
C ASP A 99 18.37 12.51 -15.74
N ALA A 100 17.59 13.32 -15.00
CA ALA A 100 16.91 12.87 -13.78
C ALA A 100 15.78 11.89 -14.12
N ASP A 101 14.99 12.20 -15.15
CA ASP A 101 13.90 11.34 -15.62
C ASP A 101 14.41 9.98 -16.11
N LEU A 102 15.54 9.95 -16.82
CA LEU A 102 16.19 8.70 -17.24
C LEU A 102 16.66 7.86 -16.05
N ARG A 103 17.19 8.49 -14.99
CA ARG A 103 17.54 7.78 -13.75
C ARG A 103 16.30 7.25 -13.05
N HIS A 104 15.23 8.02 -12.96
CA HIS A 104 13.97 7.60 -12.32
C HIS A 104 13.32 6.43 -13.06
N ALA A 105 13.29 6.47 -14.40
CA ALA A 105 12.79 5.35 -15.20
C ALA A 105 13.58 4.06 -14.95
N LYS A 106 14.92 4.14 -14.89
CA LYS A 106 15.78 2.98 -14.56
C LYS A 106 15.49 2.43 -13.16
N ASN A 107 15.41 3.30 -12.15
CA ASN A 107 15.13 2.89 -10.77
C ASN A 107 13.77 2.18 -10.65
N ILE A 108 12.75 2.64 -11.38
CA ILE A 108 11.43 1.98 -11.41
C ILE A 108 11.54 0.59 -12.05
N ILE A 109 12.23 0.47 -13.18
CA ILE A 109 12.44 -0.82 -13.87
C ILE A 109 13.19 -1.80 -12.96
N GLU A 110 14.29 -1.36 -12.34
CA GLU A 110 15.06 -2.18 -11.40
C GLU A 110 14.19 -2.65 -10.24
N LYS A 111 13.33 -1.79 -9.70
CA LYS A 111 12.41 -2.15 -8.61
C LYS A 111 11.33 -3.14 -9.05
N LEU A 112 10.84 -3.05 -10.28
CA LEU A 112 9.88 -4.01 -10.84
C LEU A 112 10.50 -5.38 -11.08
N LEU A 113 11.80 -5.42 -11.41
CA LEU A 113 12.55 -6.66 -11.69
C LEU A 113 13.21 -7.26 -10.45
N GLU A 114 13.20 -6.55 -9.32
CA GLU A 114 13.71 -7.02 -8.04
C GLU A 114 12.97 -8.32 -7.64
N LYS A 115 13.70 -9.44 -7.63
CA LYS A 115 13.18 -10.71 -7.14
C LYS A 115 13.19 -10.71 -5.61
N LYS A 116 12.07 -11.13 -5.03
CA LYS A 116 11.90 -11.32 -3.59
C LYS A 116 12.68 -12.51 -3.07
#